data_AF-A0A946QPX0-F1
#
_entry.id   AF-A0A946QPX0-F1
#
_cell.length_a   1.000
_cell.length_b   1.000
_cell.length_c   1.000
_cell.angle_alpha   90.00
_cell.angle_beta   90.00
_cell.angle_gamma   90.00
#
_symmetry.space_group_name_H-M   'P 1'
#
loop_
_entity.id
_entity.type
_entity.pdbx_description
1 polymer ?
#
loop_
_entity_poly.entity_id
_entity_poly.type
_entity_poly.pdbx_seq_one_letter_code
_entity_poly.pdbx_strand_id
1 'polypeptide(L)' 'MKVNFKCGKCKHIYDFEVGKPSMDKNYKLVFANKPVCLKCKAIDKELLTELGQGQMTVWHLGDL' A
#
# COMPACT_ATOMS: atom_id res chain seq x y z
N MET A 1 0.91 -9.62 0.94
CA MET A 1 2.10 -8.90 1.42
C MET A 1 1.69 -7.76 2.31
N LYS A 2 2.59 -7.37 3.23
CA LYS A 2 2.38 -6.25 4.13
C LYS A 2 3.09 -5.01 3.59
N VAL A 3 2.38 -3.88 3.54
CA VAL A 3 2.92 -2.59 3.07
C VAL A 3 2.74 -1.52 4.13
N ASN A 4 3.78 -0.71 4.35
CA ASN A 4 3.76 0.39 5.29
C ASN A 4 3.19 1.66 4.65
N PHE A 5 2.16 2.22 5.29
CA PHE A 5 1.44 3.40 4.82
C PHE A 5 1.43 4.50 5.87
N LYS A 6 1.30 5.73 5.40
CA LYS A 6 0.95 6.91 6.17
C LYS A 6 -0.43 7.38 5.75
N CYS A 7 -1.36 7.50 6.70
CA CYS A 7 -2.68 8.06 6.42
C CYS A 7 -2.56 9.55 6.06
N GLY A 8 -3.00 9.94 4.88
CA GLY A 8 -3.03 11.32 4.40
C GLY A 8 -3.91 12.23 5.26
N LYS A 9 -4.96 11.68 5.91
CA LYS A 9 -5.89 12.41 6.79
C LYS A 9 -5.32 12.62 8.20
N CYS A 10 -5.09 11.55 8.96
CA CYS A 10 -4.69 11.66 10.37
C CYS A 10 -3.18 11.47 10.62
N LYS A 11 -2.38 11.30 9.55
CA LYS A 11 -0.91 11.13 9.55
C LYS A 11 -0.39 9.90 10.30
N HIS A 12 -1.28 9.02 10.78
CA HIS A 12 -0.91 7.76 11.42
C HIS A 12 -0.18 6.84 10.44
N ILE A 13 0.93 6.27 10.89
CA ILE A 13 1.72 5.27 10.15
C ILE A 13 1.26 3.89 10.60
N TYR A 14 0.99 3.00 9.65
CA TYR A 14 0.49 1.66 9.91
C TYR A 14 0.90 0.71 8.79
N ASP A 15 1.08 -0.55 9.16
CA ASP A 15 1.19 -1.61 8.17
C ASP A 15 -0.18 -2.14 7.80
N PHE A 16 -0.36 -2.51 6.53
CA PHE A 16 -1.59 -3.10 6.04
C PHE A 16 -1.30 -4.31 5.15
N GLU A 17 -2.10 -5.36 5.31
CA GLU A 17 -2.01 -6.58 4.50
C GLU A 17 -2.77 -6.38 3.18
N VAL A 18 -2.05 -6.00 2.12
CA VAL A 18 -2.62 -5.64 0.81
C VAL A 18 -2.91 -6.85 -0.08
N GLY A 19 -2.57 -8.06 0.37
CA GLY A 19 -2.63 -9.29 -0.45
C GLY A 19 -1.54 -9.30 -1.53
N LYS A 20 -1.76 -10.03 -2.64
CA LYS A 20 -0.84 -10.04 -3.78
C LYS A 20 -1.17 -8.85 -4.70
N PRO A 21 -0.27 -7.88 -4.90
CA PRO A 21 -0.52 -6.79 -5.82
C PRO A 21 -0.54 -7.29 -7.27
N SER A 22 -1.22 -6.54 -8.13
CA SER A 22 -1.30 -6.78 -9.57
C SER A 22 -1.25 -5.45 -10.32
N MET A 23 -1.10 -5.50 -11.64
CA MET A 23 -1.26 -4.32 -12.50
C MET A 23 -2.56 -4.44 -13.29
N ASP A 24 -3.34 -3.36 -13.34
CA ASP A 24 -4.50 -3.28 -14.23
C ASP A 24 -4.09 -3.03 -15.70
N LYS A 25 -5.08 -3.01 -16.59
CA LYS A 25 -4.89 -2.73 -18.03
C LYS A 25 -4.28 -1.36 -18.35
N ASN A 26 -4.23 -0.45 -17.39
CA ASN A 26 -3.65 0.89 -17.52
C ASN A 26 -2.28 0.98 -16.79
N TYR A 27 -1.67 -0.14 -16.43
CA TYR A 27 -0.43 -0.22 -15.65
C TYR A 27 -0.54 0.45 -14.28
N LYS A 28 -1.74 0.52 -13.71
CA LYS A 28 -1.92 0.96 -12.33
C LYS A 28 -1.75 -0.20 -11.38
N LEU A 29 -1.03 0.04 -10.30
CA LEU A 29 -0.92 -0.88 -9.18
C LEU A 29 -2.29 -1.06 -8.52
N VAL A 30 -2.73 -2.31 -8.41
CA VAL A 30 -3.97 -2.71 -7.74
C VAL A 30 -3.64 -3.65 -6.59
N PHE A 31 -4.09 -3.30 -5.40
CA PHE A 31 -4.02 -4.13 -4.22
C PHE A 31 -5.27 -5.03 -4.11
N ALA A 32 -5.08 -6.29 -3.70
CA ALA A 32 -6.19 -7.22 -3.49
C ALA A 32 -7.07 -6.76 -2.32
N ASN A 33 -6.45 -6.26 -1.25
CA ASN A 33 -7.13 -5.64 -0.13
C ASN A 33 -6.90 -4.13 -0.16
N LYS A 34 -7.97 -3.34 -0.18
CA LYS A 34 -7.89 -1.87 -0.14
C LYS A 34 -7.36 -1.42 1.23
N PRO A 35 -6.29 -0.59 1.28
CA PRO A 35 -5.80 -0.05 2.53
C PRO A 35 -6.86 0.81 3.23
N VAL A 36 -7.05 0.55 4.52
CA VAL A 36 -7.93 1.35 5.38
C VAL A 36 -7.13 1.81 6.59
N CYS A 37 -7.17 3.10 6.89
CA CYS A 37 -6.49 3.62 8.08
C CYS A 37 -7.07 3.01 9.35
N LEU A 38 -6.24 2.28 10.11
CA LEU A 38 -6.67 1.60 11.34
C LEU A 38 -7.19 2.57 12.41
N LYS A 39 -6.67 3.81 12.42
CA LYS A 39 -7.01 4.87 13.38
C LYS A 39 -8.28 5.66 13.02
N CYS A 40 -8.41 6.14 11.79
CA CYS A 40 -9.50 7.05 11.40
C CYS A 40 -10.46 6.49 10.34
N LYS A 41 -10.26 5.23 9.94
CA LYS A 41 -11.08 4.50 8.95
C LYS A 41 -11.16 5.17 7.56
N ALA A 42 -10.28 6.12 7.27
CA ALA A 42 -10.16 6.70 5.94
C ALA A 42 -9.68 5.64 4.93
N ILE A 43 -10.26 5.67 3.73
CA ILE A 43 -9.99 4.81 2.58
C ILE A 43 -9.52 5.71 1.43
N ASP A 44 -8.66 5.20 0.54
CA ASP A 44 -8.13 5.92 -0.62
C ASP A 44 -7.42 7.24 -0.23
N LYS A 45 -6.83 7.25 0.96
CA LYS A 45 -6.08 8.40 1.52
C LYS A 45 -4.70 7.98 2.04
N GLU A 46 -4.29 6.75 1.78
CA GLU A 46 -2.98 6.21 2.12
C GLU A 46 -1.89 6.76 1.21
N LEU A 47 -0.74 7.03 1.81
CA LEU A 47 0.49 7.39 1.11
C LEU A 47 1.53 6.34 1.48
N LEU A 48 2.31 5.87 0.50
CA LEU A 48 3.45 5.00 0.80
C LEU A 48 4.47 5.78 1.62
N THR A 49 5.00 5.17 2.68
CA THR A 49 6.21 5.66 3.34
C THR A 49 7.44 5.23 2.55
N GLU A 50 8.63 5.69 2.94
CA GLU A 50 9.89 5.20 2.35
C GLU A 50 10.02 3.68 2.47
N LEU A 51 9.65 3.13 3.64
CA LEU A 51 9.60 1.68 3.85
C LEU A 51 8.56 1.01 2.92
N GLY A 52 7.37 1.61 2.80
CA GLY A 52 6.33 1.13 1.89
C GLY A 52 6.77 1.09 0.44
N GLN A 53 7.47 2.14 -0.02
CA GLN A 53 8.05 2.19 -1.36
C GLN A 53 9.10 1.09 -1.54
N GLY A 54 10.01 0.89 -0.59
CA GLY A 54 10.99 -0.19 -0.62
C GLY A 54 10.34 -1.57 -0.72
N GLN A 55 9.28 -1.81 0.05
CA GLN A 55 8.50 -3.07 -0.02
C GLN A 55 7.86 -3.27 -1.40
N MET A 56 7.33 -2.21 -2.01
CA MET A 56 6.78 -2.29 -3.37
C MET A 56 7.86 -2.54 -4.42
N THR A 57 9.04 -1.93 -4.29
CA THR A 57 10.18 -2.16 -5.19
C THR A 57 10.68 -3.60 -5.08
N VAL A 58 10.82 -4.13 -3.86
CA VAL A 58 11.22 -5.52 -3.65
C VAL A 58 10.20 -6.48 -4.25
N TRP A 59 8.91 -6.22 -4.09
CA TRP A 59 7.88 -7.01 -4.76
C TRP A 59 8.02 -6.94 -6.28
N HIS A 60 8.12 -5.75 -6.85
CA HIS A 60 8.17 -5.58 -8.30
C HIS A 60 9.42 -6.22 -8.94
N LEU A 61 10.56 -6.15 -8.27
CA LEU A 61 11.83 -6.72 -8.73
C LEU A 61 12.00 -8.20 -8.36
N GLY A 62 11.32 -8.67 -7.32
CA GLY A 62 11.38 -10.08 -6.88
C GLY A 62 10.48 -11.01 -7.70
N ASP A 63 9.55 -10.45 -8.48
CA ASP A 63 8.77 -11.16 -9.50
C ASP A 63 9.47 -11.16 -10.90
N LEU A 64 10.69 -10.58 -11.05
CA LEU A 64 11.56 -10.69 -12.24
C LEU A 64 12.51 -11.89 -12.13
#